data_AF-A0A097QWC7-F1
#
_entry.id   AF-A0A097QWC7-F1
#
_cell.length_a   1.000
_cell.length_b   1.000
_cell.length_c   1.000
_cell.angle_alpha   90.00
_cell.angle_beta   90.00
_cell.angle_gamma   90.00
#
_symmetry.space_group_name_H-M   'P 1'
#
loop_
_entity.id
_entity.type
_entity.pdbx_description
1 polymer ?
#
loop_
_entity_poly.entity_id
_entity_poly.type
_entity_poly.pdbx_seq_one_letter_code
_entity_poly.pdbx_strand_id
1 'polypeptide(L)'
;MEIPGYGKLKFGAVLFDLNGTLGVEGRVPEDVKKLLVKLADRCTVVILSADTFGTLEEEFKGLPVRIERVSTGAEKAEIAEGYAPYVAIGNGNNDVAMLERAELGFCVIGKEGAAVDALLASDVVVTDVRDAIEMLLDERKLIATLRG
;
A
#
# COMPACT_ATOMS: atom_id res chain seq x y z
N MET A 1 -7.10 11.77 -10.64
CA MET A 1 -7.48 11.35 -12.00
C MET A 1 -8.98 11.08 -12.08
N GLU A 2 -9.56 11.02 -13.28
CA GLU A 2 -10.93 10.53 -13.48
C GLU A 2 -10.90 9.13 -14.10
N ILE A 3 -11.64 8.20 -13.51
CA ILE A 3 -11.77 6.82 -13.97
C ILE A 3 -13.24 6.63 -14.38
N PRO A 4 -13.54 6.38 -15.67
CA PRO A 4 -14.91 6.18 -16.12
C PRO A 4 -15.61 5.08 -15.33
N GLY A 5 -16.79 5.34 -14.77
CA GLY A 5 -17.55 4.34 -14.02
C GLY A 5 -17.17 4.19 -12.54
N TYR A 6 -15.90 4.38 -12.20
CA TYR A 6 -15.40 4.34 -10.82
C TYR A 6 -15.49 5.71 -10.13
N GLY A 7 -15.27 6.79 -10.87
CA GLY A 7 -15.35 8.17 -10.37
C GLY A 7 -14.00 8.88 -10.33
N LYS A 8 -13.91 9.91 -9.49
CA LYS A 8 -12.73 10.77 -9.39
C LYS A 8 -11.82 10.32 -8.26
N LEU A 9 -10.72 9.66 -8.59
CA LEU A 9 -9.70 9.27 -7.63
C LEU A 9 -8.75 10.45 -7.33
N LYS A 10 -8.65 10.83 -6.06
CA LYS A 10 -7.69 11.81 -5.55
C LYS A 10 -6.98 11.23 -4.34
N PHE A 11 -5.67 11.33 -4.27
CA PHE A 11 -4.91 10.96 -3.08
C PHE A 11 -3.65 11.81 -2.99
N GLY A 12 -3.19 12.08 -1.77
CA GLY A 12 -1.91 12.72 -1.49
C GLY A 12 -0.85 11.76 -0.94
N ALA A 13 -1.28 10.57 -0.51
CA ALA A 13 -0.43 9.57 0.10
C ALA A 13 -0.73 8.15 -0.38
N VAL A 14 0.28 7.28 -0.32
CA VAL A 14 0.16 5.83 -0.52
C VAL A 14 0.76 5.14 0.70
N LEU A 15 -0.08 4.34 1.35
CA LEU A 15 0.22 3.65 2.59
C LEU A 15 0.44 2.17 2.30
N PHE A 16 1.52 1.61 2.85
CA PHE A 16 1.90 0.22 2.65
C PHE A 16 2.01 -0.49 3.99
N ASP A 17 1.44 -1.69 4.08
CA ASP A 17 1.97 -2.68 5.01
C ASP A 17 3.36 -3.18 4.56
N LEU A 18 4.13 -3.73 5.50
CA LEU A 18 5.45 -4.28 5.21
C LEU A 18 5.43 -5.77 4.84
N ASN A 19 4.98 -6.64 5.74
CA ASN A 19 5.19 -8.09 5.62
C ASN A 19 4.02 -8.74 4.89
N GLY A 20 4.32 -9.53 3.86
CA GLY A 20 3.31 -10.06 2.94
C GLY A 20 2.85 -9.06 1.88
N THR A 21 3.30 -7.80 1.99
CA THR A 21 3.00 -6.71 1.06
C THR A 21 4.25 -6.22 0.34
N LEU A 22 5.09 -5.39 0.97
CA LEU A 22 6.32 -4.86 0.38
C LEU A 22 7.48 -5.86 0.38
N GLY A 23 7.50 -6.74 1.38
CA GLY A 23 8.58 -7.66 1.63
C GLY A 23 8.12 -8.90 2.37
N VAL A 24 9.08 -9.77 2.65
CA VAL A 24 8.89 -10.97 3.47
C VAL A 24 9.91 -10.91 4.61
N GLU A 25 9.47 -11.22 5.83
CA GLU A 25 10.33 -11.20 7.03
C GLU A 25 11.11 -9.89 7.21
N GLY A 26 10.44 -8.76 6.92
CA GLY A 26 10.99 -7.42 7.08
C GLY A 26 12.02 -7.03 6.02
N ARG A 27 12.22 -7.81 4.95
CA ARG A 27 13.19 -7.53 3.88
C ARG A 27 12.48 -7.10 2.61
N VAL A 28 12.83 -5.91 2.10
CA VAL A 28 12.22 -5.37 0.87
C VAL A 28 13.18 -5.56 -0.31
N PRO A 29 12.73 -6.15 -1.43
CA PRO A 29 13.55 -6.26 -2.63
C PRO A 29 14.03 -4.91 -3.17
N GLU A 30 15.26 -4.85 -3.67
CA GLU A 30 15.90 -3.61 -4.15
C GLU A 30 15.15 -2.95 -5.31
N ASP A 31 14.53 -3.73 -6.17
CA ASP A 31 13.70 -3.23 -7.27
C ASP A 31 12.37 -2.62 -6.77
N VAL A 32 11.78 -3.16 -5.71
CA VAL A 32 10.63 -2.54 -5.02
C VAL A 32 11.04 -1.21 -4.39
N LYS A 33 12.21 -1.13 -3.73
CA LYS A 33 12.74 0.13 -3.18
C LYS A 33 12.88 1.22 -4.25
N LYS A 34 13.38 0.85 -5.44
CA LYS A 34 13.48 1.78 -6.59
C LYS A 34 12.11 2.26 -7.07
N LEU A 35 11.08 1.42 -7.01
CA LEU A 35 9.71 1.82 -7.33
C LEU A 35 9.13 2.76 -6.27
N LEU A 36 9.39 2.53 -4.98
CA LEU A 36 8.99 3.45 -3.90
C LEU A 36 9.61 4.84 -4.07
N VAL A 37 10.88 4.93 -4.47
CA VAL A 37 11.53 6.22 -4.77
C VAL A 37 10.80 6.95 -5.90
N LYS A 38 10.49 6.26 -7.01
CA LYS A 38 9.74 6.86 -8.13
C LYS A 38 8.33 7.28 -7.73
N LEU A 39 7.69 6.54 -6.82
CA LEU A 39 6.37 6.87 -6.31
C LEU A 39 6.42 8.10 -5.40
N ALA A 40 7.46 8.22 -4.58
CA ALA A 40 7.66 9.36 -3.68
C ALA A 40 7.88 10.69 -4.40
N ASP A 41 8.31 10.68 -5.66
CA ASP A 41 8.37 11.89 -6.50
C ASP A 41 6.97 12.48 -6.81
N ARG A 42 5.89 11.73 -6.56
CA ARG A 42 4.50 12.10 -6.91
C ARG A 42 3.59 12.26 -5.70
N CYS A 43 3.86 11.57 -4.60
CA CYS A 43 3.01 11.56 -3.41
C CYS A 43 3.80 11.21 -2.15
N THR A 44 3.16 11.33 -0.98
CA THR A 44 3.75 10.86 0.27
C THR A 44 3.68 9.34 0.34
N VAL A 45 4.81 8.67 0.44
CA VAL A 45 4.87 7.22 0.67
C VAL A 45 5.04 6.95 2.16
N VAL A 46 4.16 6.13 2.74
CA VAL A 46 4.14 5.81 4.17
C VAL A 46 4.18 4.30 4.37
N ILE A 47 5.11 3.84 5.20
CA ILE A 47 5.24 2.42 5.57
C ILE A 47 4.71 2.25 6.99
N LEU A 48 3.69 1.40 7.15
CA LEU A 48 3.05 1.08 8.41
C LEU A 48 3.46 -0.32 8.84
N SER A 49 4.19 -0.45 9.96
CA SER A 49 4.67 -1.76 10.41
C SER A 49 4.80 -1.85 11.92
N ALA A 50 4.59 -3.04 12.47
CA ALA A 50 4.92 -3.35 13.87
C ALA A 50 6.43 -3.46 14.13
N ASP A 51 7.26 -3.48 13.07
CA ASP A 51 8.71 -3.71 13.14
C ASP A 51 9.10 -4.94 13.97
N THR A 52 8.37 -6.03 13.82
CA THR A 52 8.58 -7.27 14.60
C THR A 52 10.01 -7.82 14.47
N PHE A 53 10.68 -7.52 13.35
CA PHE A 53 12.03 -7.99 13.04
C PHE A 53 13.13 -6.94 13.33
N GLY A 54 12.77 -5.71 13.72
CA GLY A 54 13.73 -4.64 14.00
C GLY A 54 14.49 -4.13 12.76
N THR A 55 13.97 -4.36 11.55
CA THR A 55 14.65 -4.05 10.28
C THR A 55 14.20 -2.72 9.67
N LEU A 56 13.12 -2.12 10.19
CA LEU A 56 12.42 -1.02 9.52
C LEU A 56 13.31 0.19 9.21
N GLU A 57 14.13 0.62 10.18
CA GLU A 57 15.00 1.79 9.97
C GLU A 57 16.13 1.52 8.97
N GLU A 58 16.75 0.34 9.00
CA GLU A 58 17.83 0.00 8.07
C GLU A 58 17.31 -0.24 6.65
N GLU A 59 16.17 -0.91 6.50
CA GLU A 59 15.62 -1.28 5.21
C GLU A 59 15.19 -0.08 4.38
N PHE A 60 14.70 0.98 5.05
CA PHE A 60 14.25 2.20 4.42
C PHE A 60 15.23 3.37 4.59
N LYS A 61 16.44 3.12 5.10
CA LYS A 61 17.47 4.15 5.30
C LYS A 61 17.81 4.86 3.99
N GLY A 62 17.66 6.18 3.98
CA GLY A 62 17.96 7.02 2.83
C GLY A 62 16.91 6.97 1.71
N LEU A 63 15.82 6.23 1.89
CA LEU A 63 14.67 6.30 0.98
C LEU A 63 13.75 7.47 1.37
N PRO A 64 13.12 8.13 0.40
CA PRO A 64 12.20 9.25 0.63
C PRO A 64 10.81 8.77 1.08
N VAL A 65 10.75 7.97 2.15
CA VAL A 65 9.51 7.41 2.70
C VAL A 65 9.33 7.81 4.15
N ARG A 66 8.08 7.85 4.62
CA ARG A 66 7.74 7.98 6.03
C ARG A 66 7.56 6.60 6.63
N ILE A 67 7.91 6.48 7.91
CA ILE A 67 7.79 5.24 8.66
C ILE A 67 6.91 5.51 9.86
N GLU A 68 5.85 4.72 10.01
CA GLU A 68 4.91 4.77 11.13
C GLU A 68 4.91 3.39 11.80
N ARG A 69 5.25 3.37 13.10
CA ARG A 69 5.30 2.13 13.89
C ARG A 69 3.90 1.87 14.46
N VAL A 70 3.30 0.74 14.10
CA VAL A 70 1.91 0.39 14.46
C VAL A 70 1.80 -1.06 14.91
N SER A 71 1.12 -1.31 16.02
CA SER A 71 1.04 -2.63 16.63
C SER A 71 -0.30 -3.34 16.39
N THR A 72 -1.35 -2.60 16.03
CA THR A 72 -2.70 -3.14 15.82
C THR A 72 -3.34 -2.60 14.54
N GLY A 73 -4.32 -3.33 14.00
CA GLY A 73 -5.07 -2.85 12.84
C GLY A 73 -5.90 -1.60 13.12
N ALA A 74 -6.39 -1.44 14.35
CA ALA A 74 -7.11 -0.23 14.76
C ALA A 74 -6.21 1.01 14.76
N GLU A 75 -5.01 0.89 15.33
CA GLU A 75 -3.99 1.94 15.31
C GLU A 75 -3.52 2.25 13.89
N LYS A 76 -3.32 1.21 13.07
CA LYS A 76 -2.96 1.37 11.65
C LYS A 76 -4.01 2.20 10.91
N ALA A 77 -5.30 1.89 11.10
CA ALA A 77 -6.40 2.66 10.50
C ALA A 77 -6.48 4.09 11.04
N GLU A 78 -6.29 4.31 12.34
CA GLU A 78 -6.29 5.65 12.94
C GLU A 78 -5.16 6.54 12.38
N ILE A 79 -3.95 6.00 12.26
CA ILE A 79 -2.82 6.73 11.66
C ILE A 79 -3.08 6.98 10.17
N ALA A 80 -3.68 6.03 9.47
CA ALA A 80 -4.00 6.18 8.05
C ALA A 80 -4.92 7.38 7.78
N GLU A 81 -5.90 7.65 8.65
CA GLU A 81 -6.77 8.84 8.55
C GLU A 81 -5.97 10.15 8.51
N GLY A 82 -4.85 10.22 9.22
CA GLY A 82 -3.97 11.39 9.22
C GLY A 82 -3.34 11.69 7.85
N TYR A 83 -3.37 10.72 6.94
CA TYR A 83 -2.87 10.82 5.57
C TYR A 83 -3.98 10.93 4.52
N ALA A 84 -5.26 10.97 4.93
CA ALA A 84 -6.38 11.08 3.99
C ALA A 84 -6.33 12.38 3.17
N PRO A 85 -6.70 12.35 1.87
CA PRO A 85 -7.08 11.16 1.10
C PRO A 85 -5.87 10.31 0.70
N TYR A 86 -5.98 8.97 0.82
CA TYR A 86 -4.89 8.03 0.60
C TYR A 86 -5.27 6.79 -0.23
N VAL A 87 -4.27 6.15 -0.81
CA VAL A 87 -4.32 4.78 -1.35
C VAL A 87 -3.71 3.83 -0.32
N ALA A 88 -4.31 2.66 -0.12
CA ALA A 88 -3.79 1.65 0.79
C ALA A 88 -3.37 0.39 0.03
N ILE A 89 -2.26 -0.22 0.45
CA ILE A 89 -1.75 -1.47 -0.09
C ILE A 89 -1.40 -2.38 1.09
N GLY A 90 -2.04 -3.55 1.16
CA GLY A 90 -1.89 -4.49 2.26
C GLY A 90 -2.23 -5.92 1.86
N ASN A 91 -2.17 -6.84 2.82
CA ASN A 91 -2.56 -8.24 2.61
C ASN A 91 -3.20 -8.91 3.84
N GLY A 92 -3.05 -8.31 5.04
CA GLY A 92 -3.40 -8.93 6.30
C GLY A 92 -4.73 -8.47 6.90
N ASN A 93 -5.26 -9.21 7.88
CA ASN A 93 -6.47 -8.81 8.62
C ASN A 93 -6.31 -7.48 9.37
N ASN A 94 -5.09 -7.12 9.74
CA ASN A 94 -4.79 -5.82 10.35
C ASN A 94 -4.84 -4.66 9.35
N ASP A 95 -4.93 -4.91 8.04
CA ASP A 95 -5.04 -3.89 7.00
C ASP A 95 -6.49 -3.58 6.62
N VAL A 96 -7.45 -4.44 6.96
CA VAL A 96 -8.85 -4.36 6.51
C VAL A 96 -9.44 -2.97 6.70
N ALA A 97 -9.39 -2.43 7.92
CA ALA A 97 -9.97 -1.12 8.21
C ALA A 97 -9.25 0.04 7.50
N MET A 98 -7.95 -0.09 7.20
CA MET A 98 -7.21 0.89 6.41
C MET A 98 -7.61 0.80 4.93
N LEU A 99 -7.78 -0.40 4.39
CA LEU A 99 -8.20 -0.67 3.01
C LEU A 99 -9.62 -0.17 2.74
N GLU A 100 -10.59 -0.48 3.62
CA GLU A 100 -12.00 -0.08 3.46
C GLU A 100 -12.21 1.44 3.41
N ARG A 101 -11.31 2.21 4.03
CA ARG A 101 -11.40 3.66 4.12
C ARG A 101 -10.53 4.39 3.10
N ALA A 102 -9.74 3.66 2.33
CA ALA A 102 -8.91 4.23 1.29
C ALA A 102 -9.77 4.73 0.12
N GLU A 103 -9.25 5.70 -0.62
CA GLU A 103 -9.84 6.11 -1.91
C GLU A 103 -9.63 5.06 -3.00
N LEU A 104 -8.63 4.20 -2.78
CA LEU A 104 -8.34 3.00 -3.54
C LEU A 104 -7.53 2.03 -2.67
N GLY A 105 -8.04 0.82 -2.47
CA GLY A 105 -7.38 -0.25 -1.74
C GLY A 105 -6.84 -1.34 -2.68
N PHE A 106 -5.57 -1.72 -2.50
CA PHE A 106 -4.98 -2.89 -3.14
C PHE A 106 -4.73 -4.01 -2.13
N CYS A 107 -5.16 -5.22 -2.49
CA CYS A 107 -4.75 -6.44 -1.80
C CYS A 107 -3.64 -7.15 -2.59
N VAL A 108 -2.53 -7.49 -1.92
CA VAL A 108 -1.42 -8.22 -2.50
C VAL A 108 -1.48 -9.69 -2.08
N ILE A 109 -1.70 -10.60 -3.03
CA ILE A 109 -1.57 -12.04 -2.81
C ILE A 109 -0.10 -12.43 -3.02
N GLY A 110 0.72 -12.16 -2.00
CA GLY A 110 2.16 -12.42 -2.00
C GLY A 110 2.54 -13.86 -1.66
N LYS A 111 3.82 -14.07 -1.33
CA LYS A 111 4.34 -15.39 -0.91
C LYS A 111 3.78 -15.91 0.41
N GLU A 112 3.29 -15.00 1.25
CA GLU A 112 2.64 -15.30 2.53
C GLU A 112 1.11 -15.44 2.39
N GLY A 113 0.60 -15.37 1.15
CA GLY A 113 -0.83 -15.33 0.86
C GLY A 113 -1.44 -13.96 1.20
N ALA A 114 -2.77 -13.93 1.28
CA ALA A 114 -3.54 -12.78 1.73
C ALA A 114 -4.75 -13.25 2.53
N ALA A 115 -5.16 -12.45 3.50
CA ALA A 115 -6.38 -12.71 4.24
C ALA A 115 -7.62 -12.47 3.35
N VAL A 116 -8.62 -13.34 3.50
CA VAL A 116 -9.88 -13.22 2.73
C VAL A 116 -10.55 -11.88 2.99
N ASP A 117 -10.54 -11.41 4.24
CA ASP A 117 -11.18 -10.14 4.61
C ASP A 117 -10.44 -8.95 3.97
N ALA A 118 -9.11 -8.97 3.89
CA ALA A 118 -8.33 -7.94 3.20
C ALA A 118 -8.60 -7.93 1.68
N LEU A 119 -8.76 -9.11 1.08
CA LEU A 119 -9.13 -9.24 -0.33
C LEU A 119 -10.51 -8.63 -0.59
N LEU A 120 -11.51 -8.95 0.24
CA LEU A 120 -12.88 -8.43 0.08
C LEU A 120 -13.01 -6.93 0.40
N ALA A 121 -12.11 -6.40 1.23
CA ALA A 121 -12.02 -4.98 1.56
C ALA A 121 -11.27 -4.13 0.50
N SER A 122 -10.70 -4.75 -0.53
CA SER A 122 -9.90 -4.08 -1.55
C SER A 122 -10.67 -3.86 -2.86
N ASP A 123 -10.28 -2.83 -3.62
CA ASP A 123 -10.81 -2.56 -4.96
C ASP A 123 -10.08 -3.35 -6.05
N VAL A 124 -8.76 -3.55 -5.86
CA VAL A 124 -7.88 -4.22 -6.83
C VAL A 124 -7.05 -5.27 -6.12
N VAL A 125 -6.97 -6.44 -6.74
CA VAL A 125 -6.12 -7.53 -6.27
C VAL A 125 -4.96 -7.73 -7.23
N VAL A 126 -3.75 -7.79 -6.70
CA VAL A 126 -2.52 -8.08 -7.46
C VAL A 126 -1.77 -9.26 -6.82
N THR A 127 -0.91 -9.91 -7.59
CA THR A 127 -0.04 -10.99 -7.08
C THR A 127 1.35 -10.53 -6.68
N ASP A 128 1.69 -9.27 -6.99
CA ASP A 128 2.97 -8.66 -6.66
C ASP A 128 2.77 -7.15 -6.41
N VAL A 129 3.40 -6.61 -5.36
CA VAL A 129 3.31 -5.18 -5.01
C VAL A 129 3.88 -4.27 -6.11
N ARG A 130 4.81 -4.79 -6.93
CA ARG A 130 5.33 -4.07 -8.10
C ARG A 130 4.20 -3.66 -9.05
N ASP A 131 3.24 -4.55 -9.27
CA ASP A 131 2.11 -4.28 -10.16
C ASP A 131 1.23 -3.15 -9.60
N ALA A 132 0.96 -3.14 -8.29
CA ALA A 132 0.21 -2.06 -7.65
C ALA A 132 0.92 -0.70 -7.78
N ILE A 133 2.24 -0.65 -7.51
CA ILE A 133 3.02 0.60 -7.65
C ILE A 133 3.06 1.05 -9.11
N GLU A 134 3.26 0.13 -10.06
CA GLU A 134 3.25 0.46 -11.48
C GLU A 134 1.88 0.96 -11.97
N MET A 135 0.78 0.42 -11.43
CA MET A 135 -0.56 0.91 -11.70
C MET A 135 -0.75 2.35 -11.21
N LEU A 136 -0.19 2.70 -10.05
CA LEU A 136 -0.19 4.08 -9.53
C LEU A 136 0.71 5.03 -10.33
N LEU A 137 1.80 4.52 -10.92
CA LEU A 137 2.70 5.29 -11.77
C LEU A 137 2.17 5.45 -13.21
N ASP A 138 1.34 4.53 -13.68
CA ASP A 138 0.71 4.55 -15.00
C ASP A 138 -0.82 4.44 -14.89
N GLU A 139 -1.44 5.62 -14.86
CA GLU A 139 -2.89 5.83 -14.82
C GLU A 139 -3.70 4.97 -15.81
N ARG A 140 -3.12 4.62 -16.96
CA ARG A 140 -3.81 3.81 -17.98
C ARG A 140 -4.10 2.39 -17.50
N LYS A 141 -3.20 1.81 -16.68
CA LYS A 141 -3.39 0.47 -16.10
C LYS A 141 -4.54 0.49 -15.10
N LEU A 142 -4.59 1.50 -14.23
CA LEU A 142 -5.70 1.71 -13.29
C LEU A 142 -7.04 1.84 -14.01
N ILE A 143 -7.11 2.70 -15.02
CA ILE A 143 -8.33 2.90 -15.81
C ILE A 143 -8.77 1.60 -16.49
N ALA A 144 -7.84 0.82 -17.05
CA ALA A 144 -8.17 -0.43 -17.71
C ALA A 144 -8.82 -1.45 -16.75
N THR A 145 -8.38 -1.48 -15.49
CA THR A 145 -8.89 -2.38 -14.45
C THR A 145 -10.22 -1.93 -13.86
N LEU A 146 -10.34 -0.63 -13.54
CA LEU A 146 -11.47 -0.10 -12.76
C LEU A 146 -12.59 0.52 -13.61
N ARG A 147 -12.40 0.71 -14.93
CA ARG A 147 -13.47 1.25 -15.77
C ARG A 147 -14.68 0.31 -15.79
N GLY A 148 -15.88 0.86 -15.60
CA GLY A 148 -17.12 0.07 -15.54
C GLY A 148 -18.39 0.88 -15.75
#